data_AF-A0A5M8QCF4-F1
#
_entry.id   AF-A0A5M8QCF4-F1
#
_cell.length_a   1.000
_cell.length_b   1.000
_cell.length_c   1.000
_cell.angle_alpha   90.00
_cell.angle_beta   90.00
_cell.angle_gamma   90.00
#
_symmetry.space_group_name_H-M   'P 1'
#
loop_
_entity.id
_entity.type
_entity.pdbx_description
1 polymer ?
#
loop_
_entity_poly.entity_id
_entity_poly.type
_entity_poly.pdbx_seq_one_letter_code
_entity_poly.pdbx_strand_id
1 'polypeptide(L)'
;MDAFALAQLVLRILLAVVFIGMGAAHFVPRVRRTMGAMIPAGLAGPDRRWAPTLVTVSGVAEILGGLGLLAPWWGVRFAAGLALIALLILVFPANAQAAKEPERFGAVAVPLVPRAIGQLVLGLLILVSVI
;
A
#
# COMPACT_ATOMS: atom_id res chain seq x y z
N MET A 1 -26.64 -1.86 14.65
CA MET A 1 -25.54 -2.49 13.90
C MET A 1 -25.39 -3.89 14.45
N ASP A 2 -25.41 -4.91 13.60
CA ASP A 2 -25.04 -6.24 14.05
C ASP A 2 -23.52 -6.34 14.30
N ALA A 3 -23.08 -7.45 14.90
CA ALA A 3 -21.68 -7.67 15.24
C ALA A 3 -20.76 -7.64 13.99
N PHE A 4 -21.27 -8.06 12.83
CA PHE A 4 -20.52 -8.08 11.59
C PHE A 4 -20.28 -6.67 11.05
N ALA A 5 -21.32 -5.83 11.02
CA ALA A 5 -21.21 -4.42 10.62
C ALA A 5 -20.28 -3.63 11.55
N LEU A 6 -20.31 -3.93 12.86
CA LEU A 6 -19.37 -3.35 13.83
C LEU A 6 -17.93 -3.79 13.55
N ALA A 7 -17.70 -5.09 13.30
CA ALA A 7 -16.39 -5.61 12.94
C ALA A 7 -15.85 -4.98 11.66
N GLN A 8 -16.67 -4.82 10.63
CA GLN A 8 -16.30 -4.12 9.39
C GLN A 8 -15.96 -2.64 9.63
N LEU A 9 -16.68 -1.95 10.52
CA LEU A 9 -16.36 -0.57 10.88
C LEU A 9 -15.00 -0.47 11.56
N VAL A 10 -14.75 -1.31 12.57
CA VAL A 10 -13.46 -1.35 13.27
C VAL A 10 -12.34 -1.67 12.29
N LEU A 11 -12.53 -2.67 11.42
CA LEU A 11 -11.54 -3.05 10.42
C LEU A 11 -11.23 -1.90 9.45
N ARG A 12 -12.25 -1.17 8.96
CA ARG A 12 -12.05 0.00 8.10
C ARG A 12 -11.24 1.09 8.79
N ILE A 13 -11.52 1.37 10.05
CA ILE A 13 -10.77 2.37 10.83
C ILE A 13 -9.31 1.95 10.95
N LEU A 14 -9.04 0.69 11.31
CA LEU A 14 -7.67 0.18 11.42
C LEU A 14 -6.95 0.23 10.08
N LEU A 15 -7.58 -0.24 8.99
CA LEU A 15 -7.01 -0.19 7.65
C LEU A 15 -6.75 1.25 7.19
N ALA A 16 -7.67 2.17 7.45
CA ALA A 16 -7.50 3.58 7.12
C ALA A 16 -6.29 4.18 7.83
N VAL A 17 -6.13 3.93 9.13
CA VAL A 17 -4.96 4.39 9.89
C VAL A 17 -3.67 3.80 9.31
N VAL A 18 -3.66 2.50 8.99
CA VAL A 18 -2.50 1.83 8.38
C VAL A 18 -2.14 2.45 7.02
N PHE A 19 -3.09 2.61 6.11
CA PHE A 19 -2.83 3.17 4.77
C PHE A 19 -2.48 4.65 4.80
N ILE A 20 -3.13 5.46 5.65
CA ILE A 20 -2.77 6.86 5.83
C ILE A 20 -1.36 6.98 6.42
N GLY A 21 -1.01 6.14 7.40
CA GLY A 21 0.34 6.11 7.98
C GLY A 21 1.42 5.68 6.98
N MET A 22 1.18 4.63 6.20
CA MET A 22 2.08 4.19 5.13
C MET A 22 2.23 5.27 4.05
N GLY A 23 1.11 5.89 3.64
CA GLY A 23 1.11 6.96 2.65
C GLY A 23 1.85 8.20 3.12
N ALA A 24 1.70 8.58 4.40
CA ALA A 24 2.47 9.67 5.00
C ALA A 24 3.98 9.37 5.02
N ALA A 25 4.39 8.11 5.24
CA ALA A 25 5.80 7.72 5.24
C ALA A 25 6.50 7.96 3.89
N HIS A 26 5.76 7.94 2.77
CA HIS A 26 6.30 8.23 1.43
C HIS A 26 6.85 9.68 1.30
N PHE A 27 6.44 10.59 2.18
CA PHE A 27 6.88 11.98 2.18
C PHE A 27 8.07 12.23 3.11
N VAL A 28 8.49 11.23 3.90
CA VAL A 28 9.69 11.33 4.73
C VAL A 28 10.93 11.16 3.84
N PRO A 29 11.87 12.13 3.77
CA PRO A 29 12.95 12.12 2.77
C PRO A 29 13.84 10.87 2.79
N ARG A 30 14.11 10.30 3.96
CA ARG A 30 14.89 9.07 4.10
C ARG A 30 14.12 7.86 3.55
N VAL A 31 12.86 7.71 3.94
CA VAL A 31 11.99 6.60 3.53
C VAL A 31 11.71 6.67 2.02
N ARG A 32 11.40 7.86 1.51
CA ARG A 32 11.17 8.11 0.08
C ARG A 32 12.35 7.67 -0.79
N ARG A 33 13.59 7.96 -0.36
CA ARG A 33 14.81 7.53 -1.06
C ARG A 33 14.95 6.01 -1.05
N THR A 34 14.68 5.35 0.08
CA THR A 34 14.70 3.88 0.17
C THR A 34 13.65 3.26 -0.74
N MET A 35 12.39 3.71 -0.68
CA MET A 35 11.31 3.23 -1.55
C MET A 35 11.64 3.43 -3.03
N GLY A 36 12.18 4.60 -3.38
CA GLY A 36 12.59 4.90 -4.75
C GLY A 36 13.73 3.99 -5.23
N ALA A 37 14.63 3.56 -4.35
CA ALA A 37 15.70 2.61 -4.68
C ALA A 37 15.18 1.17 -4.90
N MET A 38 14.04 0.81 -4.31
CA MET A 38 13.40 -0.50 -4.49
C MET A 38 12.71 -0.64 -5.85
N ILE A 39 12.35 0.46 -6.52
CA ILE A 39 11.62 0.40 -7.79
C ILE A 39 12.47 -0.29 -8.88
N PRO A 40 11.95 -1.33 -9.56
CA PRO A 40 12.66 -2.03 -10.64
C PRO A 40 13.03 -1.08 -11.80
N ALA A 41 14.15 -1.34 -12.47
CA ALA A 41 14.66 -0.49 -13.55
C ALA A 41 13.64 -0.27 -14.68
N GLY A 42 12.86 -1.31 -15.05
CA GLY A 42 11.82 -1.20 -16.07
C GLY A 42 10.67 -0.25 -15.73
N LEU A 43 10.43 0.03 -14.43
CA LEU A 43 9.40 0.98 -13.98
C LEU A 43 9.98 2.36 -13.64
N ALA A 44 11.24 2.42 -13.21
CA ALA A 44 11.89 3.65 -12.78
C ALA A 44 12.19 4.62 -13.94
N GLY A 45 12.10 4.18 -15.20
CA GLY A 45 12.44 4.95 -16.39
C GLY A 45 13.95 5.19 -16.54
N PRO A 46 14.38 5.86 -17.63
CA PRO A 46 15.78 6.22 -17.84
C PRO A 46 16.33 7.03 -16.67
N ASP A 47 17.54 6.69 -16.23
CA ASP A 47 18.22 7.30 -15.07
C ASP A 47 17.39 7.29 -13.78
N ARG A 48 16.40 6.37 -13.69
CA ARG A 48 15.47 6.23 -12.56
C ARG A 48 14.62 7.47 -12.27
N ARG A 49 14.49 8.39 -13.24
CA ARG A 49 13.82 9.68 -13.06
C ARG A 49 12.35 9.57 -12.65
N TRP A 50 11.68 8.45 -12.90
CA TRP A 50 10.27 8.24 -12.53
C TRP A 50 10.10 7.67 -11.13
N ALA A 51 11.14 7.07 -10.54
CA ALA A 51 11.06 6.48 -9.20
C ALA A 51 10.54 7.48 -8.14
N PRO A 52 11.02 8.74 -8.06
CA PRO A 52 10.52 9.69 -7.08
C PRO A 52 9.04 10.04 -7.27
N THR A 53 8.58 10.09 -8.52
CA THR A 53 7.17 10.37 -8.86
C THR A 53 6.28 9.19 -8.52
N LEU A 54 6.70 7.96 -8.84
CA LEU A 54 5.96 6.75 -8.52
C LEU A 54 5.75 6.60 -7.01
N VAL A 55 6.79 6.88 -6.20
CA VAL A 55 6.68 6.91 -4.73
C VAL A 55 5.70 8.00 -4.26
N THR A 56 5.78 9.21 -4.84
CA THR A 56 4.82 10.27 -4.46
C THR A 56 3.39 9.88 -4.82
N VAL A 57 3.16 9.35 -6.02
CA VAL A 57 1.82 8.94 -6.50
C VAL A 57 1.27 7.79 -5.67
N SER A 58 2.08 6.77 -5.34
CA SER A 58 1.63 5.68 -4.48
C SER A 58 1.28 6.19 -3.08
N GLY A 59 2.09 7.07 -2.49
CA GLY A 59 1.80 7.66 -1.18
C GLY A 59 0.50 8.47 -1.15
N VAL A 60 0.23 9.28 -2.19
CA VAL A 60 -1.05 9.99 -2.33
C VAL A 60 -2.20 9.00 -2.47
N ALA A 61 -2.05 7.96 -3.30
CA ALA A 61 -3.07 6.96 -3.53
C ALA A 61 -3.41 6.16 -2.24
N GLU A 62 -2.41 5.84 -1.41
CA GLU A 62 -2.63 5.21 -0.10
C GLU A 62 -3.42 6.12 0.85
N ILE A 63 -3.09 7.41 0.93
CA ILE A 63 -3.81 8.37 1.78
C ILE A 63 -5.25 8.51 1.30
N LEU A 64 -5.46 8.73 0.00
CA LEU A 64 -6.81 8.89 -0.57
C LEU A 64 -7.64 7.62 -0.43
N GLY A 65 -7.03 6.44 -0.64
CA GLY A 65 -7.69 5.16 -0.42
C GLY A 65 -8.08 4.96 1.05
N GLY A 66 -7.16 5.24 1.98
CA GLY A 66 -7.43 5.16 3.42
C GLY A 66 -8.55 6.09 3.87
N LEU A 67 -8.57 7.34 3.40
CA LEU A 67 -9.67 8.27 3.63
C LEU A 67 -10.98 7.78 2.99
N GLY A 68 -10.90 7.22 1.78
CA GLY A 68 -12.03 6.65 1.06
C GLY A 68 -12.70 5.48 1.79
N LEU A 69 -11.94 4.66 2.53
CA LEU A 69 -12.50 3.59 3.37
C LEU A 69 -13.43 4.12 4.49
N LEU A 70 -13.21 5.35 4.94
CA LEU A 70 -14.01 6.02 5.98
C LEU A 70 -15.19 6.80 5.41
N ALA A 71 -15.33 6.86 4.09
CA ALA A 71 -16.43 7.58 3.45
C ALA A 71 -17.80 6.98 3.84
N PRO A 72 -18.82 7.83 4.10
CA PRO A 72 -20.16 7.36 4.42
C PRO A 72 -20.88 6.74 3.21
N TRP A 73 -20.44 7.06 1.98
CA TRP A 73 -21.03 6.56 0.75
C TRP A 73 -20.43 5.21 0.35
N TRP A 74 -21.27 4.17 0.27
CA TRP A 74 -20.85 2.81 -0.08
C TRP A 74 -20.04 2.75 -1.38
N GLY A 75 -20.46 3.45 -2.43
CA GLY A 75 -19.76 3.45 -3.72
C GLY A 75 -18.32 4.00 -3.64
N VAL A 76 -18.10 5.08 -2.86
CA VAL A 76 -16.76 5.65 -2.64
C VAL A 76 -15.88 4.68 -1.86
N ARG A 77 -16.45 4.09 -0.80
CA ARG A 77 -15.75 3.11 0.04
C ARG A 77 -15.34 1.86 -0.73
N PHE A 78 -16.24 1.32 -1.55
CA PHE A 78 -15.98 0.15 -2.37
C PHE A 78 -14.91 0.44 -3.43
N ALA A 79 -15.01 1.58 -4.12
CA ALA A 79 -14.00 2.01 -5.09
C ALA A 79 -12.62 2.23 -4.44
N ALA A 80 -12.58 2.83 -3.25
CA ALA A 80 -11.35 3.00 -2.48
C ALA A 80 -10.72 1.66 -2.09
N GLY A 81 -11.53 0.69 -1.65
CA GLY A 81 -11.05 -0.66 -1.37
C GLY A 81 -10.43 -1.34 -2.60
N LEU A 82 -11.10 -1.29 -3.75
CA LEU A 82 -10.55 -1.82 -5.00
C LEU A 82 -9.26 -1.09 -5.44
N ALA A 83 -9.22 0.23 -5.30
CA ALA A 83 -8.03 1.02 -5.62
C ALA A 83 -6.84 0.66 -4.74
N LEU A 84 -7.04 0.46 -3.44
CA LEU A 84 -6.00 0.01 -2.51
C LEU A 84 -5.50 -1.41 -2.85
N ILE A 85 -6.40 -2.33 -3.21
CA ILE A 85 -6.02 -3.68 -3.65
C ILE A 85 -5.19 -3.60 -4.94
N ALA A 86 -5.62 -2.82 -5.93
CA ALA A 86 -4.87 -2.60 -7.16
C ALA A 86 -3.50 -1.98 -6.87
N LEU A 87 -3.42 -1.01 -5.94
CA LEU A 87 -2.18 -0.39 -5.54
C LEU A 87 -1.22 -1.39 -4.89
N LEU A 88 -1.69 -2.27 -4.01
CA LEU A 88 -0.87 -3.35 -3.43
C LEU A 88 -0.24 -4.23 -4.53
N ILE A 89 -1.01 -4.55 -5.57
CA ILE A 89 -0.51 -5.31 -6.73
C ILE A 89 0.56 -4.50 -7.47
N LEU A 90 0.31 -3.21 -7.72
CA LEU A 90 1.22 -2.33 -8.46
C LEU A 90 2.54 -2.07 -7.73
N VAL A 91 2.56 -2.02 -6.39
CA VAL A 91 3.80 -1.82 -5.61
C VAL A 91 4.56 -3.13 -5.35
N PHE A 92 3.94 -4.30 -5.59
CA PHE A 92 4.56 -5.61 -5.37
C PHE A 92 5.92 -5.78 -6.08
N PRO A 93 6.14 -5.32 -7.32
CA PRO A 93 7.44 -5.42 -7.98
C PRO A 93 8.58 -4.74 -7.20
N ALA A 94 8.30 -3.62 -6.52
CA ALA A 94 9.30 -2.96 -5.67
C ALA A 94 9.61 -3.80 -4.42
N ASN A 95 8.60 -4.41 -3.80
CA ASN A 95 8.81 -5.33 -2.68
C ASN A 95 9.61 -6.58 -3.10
N ALA A 96 9.32 -7.13 -4.28
CA ALA A 96 10.04 -8.26 -4.84
C ALA A 96 11.50 -7.93 -5.18
N GLN A 97 11.78 -6.71 -5.63
CA GLN A 97 13.15 -6.24 -5.84
C GLN A 97 13.91 -6.10 -4.50
N ALA A 98 13.27 -5.50 -3.49
CA ALA A 98 13.88 -5.36 -2.17
C ALA A 98 14.23 -6.73 -1.55
N ALA A 99 13.37 -7.72 -1.72
CA ALA A 99 13.58 -9.08 -1.24
C ALA A 99 14.81 -9.78 -1.86
N LYS A 100 15.26 -9.35 -3.04
CA LYS A 100 16.47 -9.88 -3.71
C LYS A 100 17.77 -9.28 -3.18
N GLU A 101 17.70 -8.13 -2.51
CA GLU A 101 18.85 -7.37 -2.03
C GLU A 101 18.77 -7.11 -0.51
N PRO A 102 18.69 -8.16 0.34
CA PRO A 102 18.49 -8.00 1.78
C PRO A 102 19.61 -7.22 2.48
N GLU A 103 20.85 -7.33 2.00
CA GLU A 103 21.98 -6.57 2.55
C GLU A 103 21.85 -5.05 2.33
N ARG A 104 21.15 -4.64 1.26
CA ARG A 104 20.95 -3.24 0.91
C ARG A 104 19.75 -2.62 1.63
N PHE A 105 18.67 -3.39 1.78
CA PHE A 105 17.39 -2.88 2.26
C PHE A 105 17.03 -3.32 3.70
N GLY A 106 17.81 -4.21 4.31
CA GLY A 106 17.68 -4.60 5.71
C GLY A 106 16.27 -5.03 6.07
N ALA A 107 15.69 -4.42 7.11
CA ALA A 107 14.34 -4.73 7.60
C ALA A 107 13.22 -4.54 6.56
N VAL A 108 13.45 -3.78 5.48
CA VAL A 108 12.46 -3.57 4.41
C VAL A 108 12.45 -4.74 3.41
N ALA A 109 13.55 -5.50 3.32
CA ALA A 109 13.69 -6.69 2.48
C ALA A 109 13.00 -7.93 3.08
N VAL A 110 11.69 -7.83 3.30
CA VAL A 110 10.89 -8.98 3.70
C VAL A 110 10.96 -10.05 2.60
N PRO A 111 11.21 -11.33 2.92
CA PRO A 111 11.25 -12.39 1.93
C PRO A 111 9.97 -12.45 1.08
N LEU A 112 10.13 -12.82 -0.20
CA LEU A 112 9.07 -12.71 -1.20
C LEU A 112 7.77 -13.43 -0.81
N VAL A 113 7.87 -14.67 -0.32
CA VAL A 113 6.69 -15.49 0.01
C VAL A 113 5.91 -14.91 1.20
N PRO A 114 6.52 -14.64 2.37
CA PRO A 114 5.85 -13.91 3.45
C PRO A 114 5.25 -12.57 3.01
N ARG A 115 5.96 -11.81 2.16
CA ARG A 115 5.45 -10.54 1.62
C ARG A 115 4.19 -10.75 0.78
N ALA A 116 4.19 -11.73 -0.12
CA ALA A 116 3.05 -12.05 -0.97
C ALA A 116 1.84 -12.48 -0.13
N ILE A 117 2.03 -13.36 0.86
CA ILE A 117 0.98 -13.77 1.79
C ILE A 117 0.41 -12.54 2.52
N GLY A 118 1.28 -11.67 3.06
CA GLY A 118 0.85 -10.47 3.76
C GLY A 118 0.01 -9.53 2.89
N GLN A 119 0.40 -9.33 1.62
CA GLN A 119 -0.38 -8.48 0.70
C GLN A 119 -1.71 -9.13 0.28
N LEU A 120 -1.76 -10.45 0.13
CA LEU A 120 -3.01 -11.17 -0.12
C LEU A 120 -3.98 -11.07 1.07
N VAL A 121 -3.47 -11.29 2.29
CA VAL A 121 -4.26 -11.15 3.52
C VAL A 121 -4.76 -9.72 3.67
N LEU A 122 -3.90 -8.72 3.46
CA LEU A 122 -4.29 -7.32 3.53
C LEU A 122 -5.35 -6.98 2.48
N GLY A 123 -5.21 -7.47 1.25
CA GLY A 123 -6.19 -7.31 0.19
C GLY A 123 -7.55 -7.93 0.53
N LEU A 124 -7.56 -9.13 1.11
CA LEU A 124 -8.78 -9.81 1.57
C LEU A 124 -9.45 -9.04 2.71
N LEU A 125 -8.68 -8.55 3.67
CA LEU A 125 -9.20 -7.72 4.77
C LEU A 125 -9.83 -6.44 4.24
N ILE A 126 -9.22 -5.78 3.25
CA ILE A 126 -9.81 -4.61 2.58
C ILE A 126 -11.15 -4.99 1.96
N LEU A 127 -11.20 -6.07 1.17
CA LEU A 127 -12.41 -6.51 0.48
C LEU A 127 -13.55 -6.80 1.48
N VAL A 128 -13.26 -7.59 2.53
CA VAL A 128 -14.25 -7.92 3.59
C VAL A 128 -14.73 -6.66 4.30
N SER A 129 -13.89 -5.63 4.43
CA SER A 129 -14.26 -4.39 5.11
C SER A 129 -15.22 -3.50 4.32
N VAL A 130 -15.34 -3.68 2.99
CA VAL A 130 -16.08 -2.76 2.10
C VAL A 130 -17.31 -3.35 1.44
N ILE A 131 -17.46 -4.68 1.39
CA ILE A 131 -18.67 -5.37 0.92
C ILE A 131 -19.83 -5.19 1.90
#